data_AF-A0A518CXF1-F1
#
_entry.id   AF-A0A518CXF1-F1
#
_cell.length_a   1.000
_cell.length_b   1.000
_cell.length_c   1.000
_cell.angle_alpha   90.00
_cell.angle_beta   90.00
_cell.angle_gamma   90.00
#
_symmetry.space_group_name_H-M   'P 1'
#
loop_
_entity.id
_entity.type
_entity.pdbx_description
1 polymer ?
#
loop_
_entity_poly.entity_id
_entity_poly.type
_entity_poly.pdbx_seq_one_letter_code
_entity_poly.pdbx_strand_id
1 'polypeptide(L)'
;MIGRWTSGHAARRGLTLIELVLALGLFALLSLMVVQLLDSTMRVWGRAEAQRYAIGTHSTLSSQILDELDQLAGGERGDLLIDWEIFDTDGDLIATRPLPRLRFVRRATAADMNRLGQREIDPNDPTTARLRGGELPLLEVVYCVLPSEIEGLLETGELAEGMPGAPGDVVLWRGERLLDDASRPSAFDDDFFLNGFPPTGSAEPVHDGILWVELLCAGRGTRLDRGWRVGTTPQDAARAWDAHGGGRLDTALHPFNAPYMGQGTYRGEPLFPRRVRLVLEVEGPSDAKRRAALAEPLTPEAIEMVVRDPQLLPPAGTLVLMGEEWVKISQPGTRTRIERAQRGTAPRPHRVGTPLQYGRRFEREVRIPLFREDWRS
;
A
#
# COMPACT_ATOMS: atom_id res chain seq x y z
N MET A 1 -96.23 -21.96 4.61
CA MET A 1 -95.43 -21.07 5.49
C MET A 1 -94.69 -21.95 6.49
N ILE A 2 -93.62 -22.65 6.09
CA ILE A 2 -92.21 -22.21 6.12
C ILE A 2 -91.80 -21.68 7.49
N GLY A 3 -91.07 -22.51 8.23
CA GLY A 3 -90.38 -22.17 9.46
C GLY A 3 -88.86 -22.12 9.30
N ARG A 4 -88.23 -21.84 10.44
CA ARG A 4 -86.80 -21.97 10.78
C ARG A 4 -85.81 -21.02 10.10
N TRP A 5 -85.45 -19.98 10.86
CA TRP A 5 -84.06 -19.50 10.93
C TRP A 5 -83.37 -20.20 12.11
N THR A 6 -82.40 -21.05 11.82
CA THR A 6 -81.47 -21.61 12.81
C THR A 6 -80.30 -20.64 13.00
N SER A 7 -80.19 -20.07 14.20
CA SER A 7 -79.03 -19.28 14.63
C SER A 7 -77.84 -20.21 14.89
N GLY A 8 -76.91 -20.28 13.93
CA GLY A 8 -75.60 -20.88 14.15
C GLY A 8 -74.80 -20.06 15.17
N HIS A 9 -74.67 -20.56 16.39
CA HIS A 9 -73.71 -20.04 17.36
C HIS A 9 -72.35 -20.66 17.04
N ALA A 10 -71.45 -19.88 16.44
CA ALA A 10 -70.04 -20.22 16.35
C ALA A 10 -69.49 -20.43 17.76
N ALA A 11 -69.07 -21.67 18.06
CA ALA A 11 -68.44 -22.01 19.32
C ALA A 11 -67.14 -21.20 19.47
N ARG A 12 -67.14 -20.21 20.36
CA ARG A 12 -65.92 -19.52 20.81
C ARG A 12 -65.09 -20.53 21.60
N ARG A 13 -64.12 -21.17 20.94
CA ARG A 13 -63.07 -21.95 21.62
C ARG A 13 -62.13 -20.95 22.30
N GLY A 14 -62.14 -20.92 23.63
CA GLY A 14 -61.16 -20.18 24.41
C GLY A 14 -59.80 -20.83 24.29
N LEU A 15 -58.77 -20.03 24.03
CA LEU A 15 -57.37 -20.45 23.99
C LEU A 15 -56.97 -21.09 25.32
N THR A 16 -56.40 -22.29 25.28
CA THR A 16 -55.91 -22.98 26.47
C THR A 16 -54.56 -22.40 26.91
N LEU A 17 -54.28 -22.41 28.22
CA LEU A 17 -53.00 -21.92 28.76
C LEU A 17 -51.78 -22.59 28.08
N ILE A 18 -51.91 -23.87 27.72
CA ILE A 18 -50.91 -24.64 26.99
C ILE A 18 -50.64 -24.08 25.58
N GLU A 19 -51.68 -23.70 24.82
CA GLU A 19 -51.51 -23.07 23.50
C GLU A 19 -50.80 -21.72 23.62
N LEU A 20 -51.06 -20.98 24.70
CA LEU A 20 -50.43 -19.69 24.94
C LEU A 20 -48.93 -19.83 25.27
N VAL A 21 -48.56 -20.84 26.07
CA VAL A 21 -47.16 -21.17 26.37
C VAL A 21 -46.43 -21.69 25.13
N LEU A 22 -47.07 -22.56 24.33
CA LEU A 22 -46.51 -23.06 23.07
C LEU A 22 -46.31 -21.94 22.05
N ALA A 23 -47.28 -21.04 21.90
CA ALA A 23 -47.18 -19.88 21.02
C ALA A 23 -46.03 -18.95 21.45
N LEU A 24 -45.87 -18.70 22.76
CA LEU A 24 -44.79 -17.87 23.30
C LEU A 24 -43.42 -18.52 23.07
N GLY A 25 -43.30 -19.84 23.27
CA GLY A 25 -42.07 -20.60 23.03
C GLY A 25 -41.67 -20.60 21.55
N LEU A 26 -42.63 -20.81 20.65
CA LEU A 26 -42.41 -20.75 19.20
C LEU A 26 -41.99 -19.33 18.77
N PHE A 27 -42.64 -18.31 19.34
CA PHE A 27 -42.31 -16.92 19.06
C PHE A 27 -40.89 -16.55 19.52
N ALA A 28 -40.47 -17.01 20.70
CA ALA A 28 -39.10 -16.82 21.18
C ALA A 28 -38.07 -17.51 20.26
N LEU A 29 -38.35 -18.73 19.80
CA LEU A 29 -37.48 -19.48 18.89
C LEU A 29 -37.36 -18.79 17.53
N LEU A 30 -38.48 -18.33 16.97
CA LEU A 30 -38.51 -17.54 15.73
C LEU A 30 -37.76 -16.22 15.89
N SER A 31 -37.94 -15.52 17.01
CA SER A 31 -37.24 -14.26 17.29
C SER A 31 -35.72 -14.46 17.35
N LEU A 32 -35.26 -15.52 18.01
CA LEU A 32 -33.84 -15.88 18.06
C LEU A 32 -33.29 -16.17 16.65
N MET A 33 -34.03 -16.91 15.84
CA MET A 33 -33.63 -17.24 14.48
C MET A 33 -33.52 -15.99 13.59
N VAL A 34 -34.47 -15.04 13.73
CA VAL A 34 -34.43 -13.76 13.02
C VAL A 34 -33.21 -12.93 13.43
N VAL A 35 -32.90 -12.85 14.73
CA VAL A 35 -31.71 -12.14 15.23
C VAL A 35 -30.43 -12.77 14.70
N GLN A 36 -30.32 -14.10 14.70
CA GLN A 36 -29.16 -14.80 14.13
C GLN A 36 -29.02 -14.56 12.63
N LEU A 37 -30.13 -14.53 11.89
CA LEU A 37 -30.13 -14.27 10.46
C LEU A 37 -29.73 -12.83 10.15
N LEU A 38 -30.23 -11.86 10.93
CA LEU A 38 -29.83 -10.46 10.84
C LEU A 38 -28.34 -10.28 11.12
N ASP A 39 -27.84 -10.88 12.19
CA ASP A 39 -26.42 -10.79 12.56
C ASP A 39 -25.50 -11.45 11.52
N SER A 40 -25.91 -12.59 10.96
CA SER A 40 -25.21 -13.22 9.82
C SER A 40 -25.20 -12.31 8.58
N THR A 41 -26.35 -11.72 8.26
CA THR A 41 -26.49 -10.81 7.10
C THR A 41 -25.66 -9.55 7.29
N MET A 42 -25.67 -8.94 8.48
CA MET A 42 -24.83 -7.79 8.80
C MET A 42 -23.33 -8.12 8.73
N ARG A 43 -22.91 -9.30 9.17
CA ARG A 43 -21.52 -9.77 9.04
C ARG A 43 -21.11 -10.03 7.60
N VAL A 44 -22.01 -10.51 6.74
CA VAL A 44 -21.76 -10.66 5.30
C VAL A 44 -21.66 -9.29 4.63
N TRP A 45 -22.58 -8.38 4.97
CA TRP A 45 -22.63 -7.05 4.39
C TRP A 45 -21.44 -6.19 4.81
N GLY A 46 -21.06 -6.21 6.10
CA GLY A 46 -19.85 -5.53 6.58
C GLY A 46 -18.56 -6.04 5.93
N ARG A 47 -18.46 -7.36 5.66
CA ARG A 47 -17.34 -7.92 4.88
C ARG A 47 -17.35 -7.45 3.43
N ALA A 48 -18.52 -7.41 2.80
CA ALA A 48 -18.67 -6.95 1.42
C ALA A 48 -18.37 -5.45 1.26
N GLU A 49 -18.77 -4.63 2.23
CA GLU A 49 -18.56 -3.17 2.20
C GLU A 49 -17.10 -2.81 2.51
N ALA A 50 -16.49 -3.44 3.52
CA ALA A 50 -15.05 -3.32 3.76
C ALA A 50 -14.24 -3.77 2.54
N GLN A 51 -14.70 -4.83 1.85
CA GLN A 51 -14.11 -5.28 0.59
C GLN A 51 -14.27 -4.26 -0.55
N ARG A 52 -15.42 -3.58 -0.68
CA ARG A 52 -15.62 -2.54 -1.70
C ARG A 52 -14.78 -1.30 -1.42
N TYR A 53 -14.73 -0.85 -0.18
CA TYR A 53 -13.92 0.28 0.24
C TYR A 53 -12.44 0.02 -0.05
N ALA A 54 -11.92 -1.13 0.38
CA ALA A 54 -10.54 -1.54 0.10
C ALA A 54 -10.26 -1.64 -1.43
N ILE A 55 -11.15 -2.26 -2.21
CA ILE A 55 -10.93 -2.39 -3.67
C ILE A 55 -10.98 -1.02 -4.37
N GLY A 56 -11.91 -0.14 -3.98
CA GLY A 56 -12.09 1.19 -4.56
C GLY A 56 -10.87 2.09 -4.32
N THR A 57 -10.44 2.22 -3.07
CA THR A 57 -9.32 3.11 -2.70
C THR A 57 -7.98 2.61 -3.25
N HIS A 58 -7.71 1.31 -3.20
CA HIS A 58 -6.43 0.75 -3.70
C HIS A 58 -6.33 0.77 -5.23
N SER A 59 -7.45 0.59 -5.93
CA SER A 59 -7.49 0.77 -7.39
C SER A 59 -7.17 2.20 -7.78
N THR A 60 -7.67 3.18 -7.01
CA THR A 60 -7.38 4.61 -7.25
C THR A 60 -5.91 4.92 -7.04
N LEU A 61 -5.32 4.50 -5.91
CA LEU A 61 -3.92 4.76 -5.62
C LEU A 61 -2.97 4.15 -6.66
N SER A 62 -3.18 2.87 -6.98
CA SER A 62 -2.35 2.19 -7.99
C SER A 62 -2.52 2.78 -9.38
N SER A 63 -3.73 3.24 -9.76
CA SER A 63 -3.93 3.94 -11.02
C SER A 63 -3.20 5.28 -11.02
N GLN A 64 -3.32 6.06 -9.94
CA GLN A 64 -2.65 7.36 -9.83
C GLN A 64 -1.15 7.25 -10.04
N ILE A 65 -0.45 6.37 -9.30
CA ILE A 65 1.01 6.23 -9.43
C ILE A 65 1.39 5.81 -10.87
N LEU A 66 0.64 4.87 -11.47
CA LEU A 66 0.96 4.36 -12.81
C LEU A 66 0.63 5.36 -13.92
N ASP A 67 -0.46 6.11 -13.79
CA ASP A 67 -0.84 7.17 -14.74
C ASP A 67 0.18 8.32 -14.69
N GLU A 68 0.73 8.62 -13.52
CA GLU A 68 1.81 9.60 -13.37
C GLU A 68 3.15 9.09 -13.97
N LEU A 69 3.44 7.79 -13.84
CA LEU A 69 4.60 7.15 -14.47
C LEU A 69 4.48 7.02 -16.01
N ASP A 70 3.26 6.92 -16.54
CA ASP A 70 3.04 6.95 -17.99
C ASP A 70 3.35 8.34 -18.60
N GLN A 71 3.26 9.38 -17.76
CA GLN A 71 3.49 10.78 -18.14
C GLN A 71 4.92 11.27 -17.89
N LEU A 72 5.86 10.36 -17.64
CA LEU A 72 7.28 10.70 -17.46
C LEU A 72 7.75 11.67 -18.55
N ALA A 73 8.63 12.59 -18.15
CA ALA A 73 9.26 13.53 -19.06
C ALA A 73 10.57 12.94 -19.59
N GLY A 74 10.79 13.05 -20.91
CA GLY A 74 12.06 12.67 -21.54
C GLY A 74 13.00 13.87 -21.71
N GLY A 75 14.11 13.64 -22.41
CA GLY A 75 15.12 14.68 -22.66
C GLY A 75 15.95 15.01 -21.42
N GLU A 76 16.81 16.02 -21.52
CA GLU A 76 17.81 16.38 -20.49
C GLU A 76 17.20 16.73 -19.12
N ARG A 77 15.95 17.18 -19.10
CA ARG A 77 15.22 17.58 -17.89
C ARG A 77 14.39 16.46 -17.25
N GLY A 78 14.33 15.30 -17.89
CA GLY A 78 13.62 14.13 -17.37
C GLY A 78 14.45 13.36 -16.35
N ASP A 79 13.77 12.74 -15.37
CA ASP A 79 14.44 11.92 -14.37
C ASP A 79 13.49 10.91 -13.72
N LEU A 80 14.06 9.82 -13.20
CA LEU A 80 13.41 8.79 -12.40
C LEU A 80 14.45 8.18 -11.45
N LEU A 81 14.14 8.23 -10.16
CA LEU A 81 14.92 7.63 -9.09
C LEU A 81 14.00 6.82 -8.18
N ILE A 82 14.31 5.53 -8.04
CA ILE A 82 13.66 4.60 -7.13
C ILE A 82 14.74 4.02 -6.24
N ASP A 83 14.61 4.23 -4.95
CA ASP A 83 15.55 3.74 -3.94
C ASP A 83 14.81 3.35 -2.66
N TRP A 84 15.57 2.84 -1.70
CA TRP A 84 15.08 2.28 -0.46
C TRP A 84 15.83 2.90 0.71
N GLU A 85 15.07 3.26 1.74
CA GLU A 85 15.55 3.74 3.02
C GLU A 85 15.22 2.72 4.11
N ILE A 86 16.01 2.67 5.19
CA ILE A 86 15.72 1.80 6.34
C ILE A 86 15.19 2.64 7.49
N PHE A 87 14.06 2.20 8.05
CA PHE A 87 13.43 2.89 9.17
C PHE A 87 13.29 1.96 10.36
N ASP A 88 13.33 2.58 11.53
CA ASP A 88 12.74 2.04 12.75
C ASP A 88 11.26 2.45 12.75
N THR A 89 10.40 1.46 12.72
CA THR A 89 8.95 1.57 12.66
C THR A 89 8.28 1.01 13.91
N ASP A 90 9.00 0.30 14.79
CA ASP A 90 8.45 -0.25 16.04
C ASP A 90 8.98 0.41 17.32
N GLY A 91 9.89 1.39 17.16
CA GLY A 91 10.42 2.23 18.22
C GLY A 91 11.54 1.58 19.03
N ASP A 92 12.18 0.52 18.51
CA ASP A 92 13.27 -0.20 19.18
C ASP A 92 14.65 0.45 19.00
N LEU A 93 14.71 1.59 18.30
CA LEU A 93 15.90 2.36 17.92
C LEU A 93 16.82 1.64 16.93
N ILE A 94 16.33 0.61 16.25
CA ILE A 94 17.10 -0.15 15.27
C ILE A 94 16.34 -0.19 13.96
N ALA A 95 16.78 0.64 13.01
CA ALA A 95 16.17 0.68 11.68
C ALA A 95 16.39 -0.63 10.92
N THR A 96 15.31 -1.41 10.70
CA THR A 96 15.40 -2.65 9.92
C THR A 96 14.37 -2.81 8.83
N ARG A 97 13.36 -1.94 8.77
CA ARG A 97 12.33 -2.05 7.75
C ARG A 97 12.71 -1.26 6.50
N PRO A 98 12.93 -1.91 5.34
CA PRO A 98 13.19 -1.21 4.09
C PRO A 98 11.88 -0.63 3.53
N LEU A 99 11.84 0.69 3.32
CA LEU A 99 10.72 1.43 2.74
C LEU A 99 11.16 2.14 1.45
N PRO A 100 10.36 2.10 0.37
CA PRO A 100 10.75 2.67 -0.91
C PRO A 100 10.46 4.18 -0.96
N ARG A 101 11.27 4.85 -1.78
CA ARG A 101 11.02 6.21 -2.28
C ARG A 101 11.03 6.19 -3.80
N LEU A 102 10.13 6.95 -4.39
CA LEU A 102 9.98 7.11 -5.83
C LEU A 102 9.98 8.60 -6.12
N ARG A 103 10.91 9.04 -6.97
CA ARG A 103 11.07 10.42 -7.42
C ARG A 103 11.10 10.43 -8.93
N PHE A 104 10.34 11.29 -9.57
CA PHE A 104 10.35 11.38 -11.02
C PHE A 104 9.91 12.75 -11.52
N VAL A 105 10.29 13.04 -12.75
CA VAL A 105 9.81 14.20 -13.49
C VAL A 105 8.76 13.76 -14.49
N ARG A 106 7.59 14.40 -14.45
CA ARG A 106 6.51 14.19 -15.42
C ARG A 106 6.04 15.49 -16.03
N ARG A 107 5.27 15.39 -17.11
CA ARG A 107 4.57 16.55 -17.68
C ARG A 107 3.40 16.96 -16.78
N ALA A 108 3.21 18.26 -16.60
CA ALA A 108 2.06 18.79 -15.89
C ALA A 108 0.77 18.62 -16.69
N THR A 109 -0.32 18.29 -15.99
CA THR A 109 -1.68 18.34 -16.52
C THR A 109 -2.30 19.71 -16.26
N ALA A 110 -3.39 20.04 -16.94
CA ALA A 110 -4.15 21.26 -16.66
C ALA A 110 -4.64 21.32 -15.19
N ALA A 111 -4.99 20.16 -14.60
CA ALA A 111 -5.41 20.08 -13.20
C ALA A 111 -4.28 20.42 -12.22
N ASP A 112 -3.05 19.97 -12.52
CA ASP A 112 -1.89 20.30 -11.68
C ASP A 112 -1.62 21.80 -11.65
N MET A 113 -1.70 22.45 -12.82
CA MET A 113 -1.42 23.88 -12.91
C MET A 113 -2.44 24.73 -12.16
N ASN A 114 -3.72 24.31 -12.18
CA ASN A 114 -4.77 24.93 -11.37
C ASN A 114 -4.51 24.74 -9.87
N ARG A 115 -4.12 23.53 -9.46
CA ARG A 115 -3.84 23.19 -8.05
C ARG A 115 -2.62 23.94 -7.50
N LEU A 116 -1.57 24.07 -8.29
CA LEU A 116 -0.32 24.76 -7.91
C LEU A 116 -0.39 26.29 -8.06
N GLY A 117 -1.58 26.84 -8.34
CA GLY A 117 -1.84 28.27 -8.21
C GLY A 117 -1.32 29.14 -9.35
N GLN A 118 -1.08 28.61 -10.55
CA GLN A 118 -0.91 29.46 -11.73
C GLN A 118 -2.28 29.97 -12.19
N ARG A 119 -2.55 31.24 -11.89
CA ARG A 119 -3.89 31.86 -11.85
C ARG A 119 -4.60 32.12 -13.20
N GLU A 120 -4.05 31.76 -14.34
CA GLU A 120 -4.68 32.04 -15.64
C GLU A 120 -4.50 30.88 -16.63
N ILE A 121 -5.12 29.74 -16.36
CA ILE A 121 -5.29 28.69 -17.36
C ILE A 121 -6.79 28.46 -17.53
N ASP A 122 -7.30 28.76 -18.72
CA ASP A 122 -8.67 28.41 -19.06
C ASP A 122 -8.76 26.88 -19.13
N PRO A 123 -9.56 26.22 -18.28
CA PRO A 123 -9.68 24.76 -18.28
C PRO A 123 -10.20 24.20 -19.62
N ASN A 124 -10.77 25.04 -20.50
CA ASN A 124 -11.20 24.66 -21.84
C ASN A 124 -10.16 24.95 -22.94
N ASP A 125 -9.03 25.59 -22.62
CA ASP A 125 -7.98 25.91 -23.58
C ASP A 125 -6.61 25.35 -23.14
N PRO A 126 -6.20 24.17 -23.66
CA PRO A 126 -4.90 23.55 -23.34
C PRO A 126 -3.69 24.37 -23.82
N THR A 127 -3.89 25.48 -24.55
CA THR A 127 -2.80 26.37 -24.97
C THR A 127 -2.37 27.36 -23.89
N THR A 128 -3.25 27.72 -22.93
CA THR A 128 -2.90 28.64 -21.82
C THR A 128 -1.91 28.05 -20.82
N ALA A 129 -1.83 26.72 -20.71
CA ALA A 129 -0.86 26.01 -19.86
C ALA A 129 0.55 25.91 -20.46
N ARG A 130 0.79 26.44 -21.66
CA ARG A 130 2.10 26.34 -22.32
C ARG A 130 3.02 27.44 -21.79
N LEU A 131 4.24 27.06 -21.38
CA LEU A 131 5.31 28.03 -21.11
C LEU A 131 5.61 28.86 -22.37
N ARG A 132 6.26 30.02 -22.22
CA ARG A 132 6.79 30.82 -23.35
C ARG A 132 7.69 29.93 -24.23
N GLY A 133 7.13 29.31 -25.26
CA GLY A 133 7.80 28.25 -26.05
C GLY A 133 6.91 27.09 -26.49
N GLY A 134 5.70 26.93 -25.92
CA GLY A 134 4.72 25.95 -26.40
C GLY A 134 4.74 24.58 -25.69
N GLU A 135 5.68 24.34 -24.76
CA GLU A 135 5.77 23.10 -24.00
C GLU A 135 4.98 23.16 -22.68
N LEU A 136 4.41 22.03 -22.28
CA LEU A 136 3.81 21.87 -20.96
C LEU A 136 4.92 21.93 -19.89
N PRO A 137 4.70 22.64 -18.78
CA PRO A 137 5.65 22.67 -17.68
C PRO A 137 5.87 21.28 -17.11
N LEU A 138 7.03 21.11 -16.49
CA LEU A 138 7.43 19.86 -15.86
C LEU A 138 7.18 19.92 -14.36
N LEU A 139 6.79 18.79 -13.79
CA LEU A 139 6.59 18.59 -12.37
C LEU A 139 7.56 17.56 -11.87
N GLU A 140 8.17 17.86 -10.73
CA GLU A 140 8.78 16.85 -9.89
C GLU A 140 7.71 16.27 -8.97
N VAL A 141 7.69 14.95 -8.87
CA VAL A 141 6.80 14.21 -7.99
C VAL A 141 7.64 13.30 -7.12
N VAL A 142 7.27 13.24 -5.85
CA VAL A 142 7.84 12.32 -4.87
C VAL A 142 6.74 11.50 -4.22
N TYR A 143 6.95 10.19 -4.15
CA TYR A 143 6.24 9.28 -3.28
C TYR A 143 7.23 8.66 -2.31
N CYS A 144 6.88 8.61 -1.03
CA CYS A 144 7.68 7.91 -0.02
C CYS A 144 6.77 7.20 0.97
N VAL A 145 7.18 6.03 1.41
CA VAL A 145 6.51 5.31 2.48
C VAL A 145 7.26 5.60 3.76
N LEU A 146 6.57 6.09 4.78
CA LEU A 146 7.19 6.52 6.01
C LEU A 146 6.42 5.98 7.23
N PRO A 147 7.07 5.71 8.38
CA PRO A 147 6.38 5.37 9.64
C PRO A 147 5.19 6.29 9.99
N SER A 148 4.14 5.76 10.58
CA SER A 148 2.94 6.55 10.94
C SER A 148 3.18 7.56 12.07
N GLU A 149 4.15 7.32 12.96
CA GLU A 149 4.47 8.16 14.12
C GLU A 149 5.19 9.48 13.77
N ILE A 150 5.40 9.75 12.48
CA ILE A 150 6.16 10.90 11.97
C ILE A 150 5.44 12.23 12.13
N GLU A 151 4.10 12.23 12.15
CA GLU A 151 3.34 13.48 12.20
C GLU A 151 3.71 14.31 13.45
N GLY A 152 4.04 13.64 14.56
CA GLY A 152 4.59 14.29 15.75
C GLY A 152 6.00 14.85 15.57
N LEU A 153 6.86 14.10 14.86
CA LEU A 153 8.29 14.38 14.72
C LEU A 153 8.56 15.55 13.75
N LEU A 154 7.75 15.68 12.69
CA LEU A 154 7.84 16.78 11.72
C LEU A 154 7.31 18.13 12.25
N GLU A 155 6.38 18.09 13.22
CA GLU A 155 5.82 19.31 13.83
C GLU A 155 6.59 19.79 15.06
N THR A 156 7.12 18.86 15.88
CA THR A 156 7.66 19.20 17.21
C THR A 156 9.14 18.83 17.41
N GLY A 157 9.74 18.04 16.51
CA GLY A 157 11.08 17.49 16.69
C GLY A 157 11.17 16.40 17.77
N GLU A 158 10.04 16.00 18.35
CA GLU A 158 9.91 14.93 19.34
C GLU A 158 8.91 13.87 18.83
N LEU A 159 9.11 12.60 19.19
CA LEU A 159 8.13 11.54 18.94
C LEU A 159 6.84 11.90 19.70
N ALA A 160 5.78 12.34 19.01
CA ALA A 160 4.52 12.61 19.66
C ALA A 160 3.88 11.29 20.11
N GLU A 161 3.76 11.10 21.42
CA GLU A 161 2.96 10.02 21.97
C GLU A 161 1.47 10.23 21.61
N GLY A 162 0.85 9.25 20.94
CA GLY A 162 -0.61 9.17 20.83
C GLY A 162 -1.24 9.49 19.47
N MET A 163 -0.47 9.50 18.37
CA MET A 163 -1.04 9.57 17.02
C MET A 163 -1.70 8.24 16.58
N PRO A 164 -2.70 8.27 15.67
CA PRO A 164 -3.38 7.07 15.21
C PRO A 164 -2.47 6.20 14.32
N GLY A 165 -1.93 5.14 14.92
CA GLY A 165 -1.22 4.06 14.24
C GLY A 165 -0.71 3.07 15.29
N ALA A 166 -0.77 1.77 15.03
CA ALA A 166 -0.07 0.81 15.87
C ALA A 166 1.45 0.88 15.55
N PRO A 167 2.34 0.62 16.52
CA PRO A 167 3.75 0.42 16.24
C PRO A 167 3.94 -0.55 15.07
N GLY A 168 4.74 -0.15 14.09
CA GLY A 168 4.95 -0.86 12.84
C GLY A 168 3.99 -0.49 11.71
N ASP A 169 3.07 0.47 11.87
CA ASP A 169 2.25 0.97 10.77
C ASP A 169 3.03 2.01 9.93
N VAL A 170 2.77 2.05 8.62
CA VAL A 170 3.38 3.03 7.70
C VAL A 170 2.33 3.70 6.83
N VAL A 171 2.65 4.89 6.35
CA VAL A 171 1.79 5.76 5.54
C VAL A 171 2.49 6.04 4.22
N LEU A 172 1.74 6.06 3.13
CA LEU A 172 2.23 6.58 1.86
C LEU A 172 2.04 8.09 1.81
N TRP A 173 3.11 8.80 1.50
CA TRP A 173 3.15 10.24 1.33
C TRP A 173 3.39 10.60 -0.13
N ARG A 174 2.85 11.74 -0.56
CA ARG A 174 3.04 12.29 -1.90
C ARG A 174 3.38 13.77 -1.81
N GLY A 175 4.38 14.20 -2.58
CA GLY A 175 4.75 15.59 -2.75
C GLY A 175 4.90 15.94 -4.22
N GLU A 176 4.76 17.22 -4.53
CA GLU A 176 5.00 17.71 -5.88
C GLU A 176 5.42 19.18 -5.89
N ARG A 177 6.18 19.56 -6.92
CA ARG A 177 6.52 20.96 -7.24
C ARG A 177 6.72 21.15 -8.74
N LEU A 178 6.62 22.39 -9.20
CA LEU A 178 7.09 22.77 -10.52
C LEU A 178 8.61 22.62 -10.59
N LEU A 179 9.11 22.02 -11.68
CA LEU A 179 10.54 21.80 -11.86
C LEU A 179 11.34 23.11 -11.87
N ASP A 180 10.73 24.19 -12.37
CA ASP A 180 11.33 25.53 -12.42
C ASP A 180 11.15 26.36 -11.14
N ASP A 181 10.49 25.82 -10.10
CA ASP A 181 10.27 26.51 -8.83
C ASP A 181 11.47 26.37 -7.89
N ALA A 182 12.43 27.29 -8.03
CA ALA A 182 13.62 27.37 -7.18
C ALA A 182 13.33 27.78 -5.72
N SER A 183 12.10 28.15 -5.37
CA SER A 183 11.75 28.53 -3.99
C SER A 183 11.52 27.31 -3.08
N ARG A 184 11.33 26.13 -3.67
CA ARG A 184 11.12 24.86 -2.97
C ARG A 184 12.26 23.90 -3.29
N PRO A 185 12.74 23.11 -2.30
CA PRO A 185 13.83 22.15 -2.51
C PRO A 185 13.42 21.08 -3.52
N SER A 186 14.38 20.58 -4.31
CA SER A 186 14.14 19.46 -5.23
C SER A 186 14.04 18.16 -4.48
N ALA A 187 13.13 17.28 -4.90
CA ALA A 187 13.11 15.91 -4.39
C ALA A 187 14.38 15.12 -4.78
N PHE A 188 15.13 15.60 -5.77
CA PHE A 188 16.37 15.01 -6.24
C PHE A 188 17.62 15.59 -5.58
N ASP A 189 17.49 16.64 -4.76
CA ASP A 189 18.62 17.17 -4.00
C ASP A 189 19.04 16.16 -2.91
N ASP A 190 20.35 16.03 -2.67
CA ASP A 190 20.91 15.07 -1.71
C ASP A 190 20.40 15.30 -0.27
N ASP A 191 20.06 16.53 0.07
CA ASP A 191 19.59 16.96 1.39
C ASP A 191 18.07 16.95 1.52
N PHE A 192 17.31 16.59 0.48
CA PHE A 192 15.86 16.52 0.57
C PHE A 192 15.40 15.51 1.62
N PHE A 193 16.02 14.32 1.64
CA PHE A 193 15.70 13.28 2.63
C PHE A 193 16.68 13.29 3.81
N LEU A 194 16.66 14.37 4.60
CA LEU A 194 17.48 14.44 5.80
C LEU A 194 17.02 13.38 6.82
N ASN A 195 17.92 12.45 7.18
CA ASN A 195 17.61 11.28 8.01
C ASN A 195 16.45 10.41 7.46
N GLY A 196 16.29 10.38 6.14
CA GLY A 196 15.25 9.60 5.47
C GLY A 196 13.90 10.31 5.34
N PHE A 197 13.71 11.49 5.95
CA PHE A 197 12.44 12.22 5.94
C PHE A 197 12.46 13.41 4.99
N PRO A 198 11.36 13.66 4.25
CA PRO A 198 11.24 14.84 3.41
C PRO A 198 11.08 16.12 4.25
N PRO A 199 11.35 17.32 3.72
CA PRO A 199 11.18 18.56 4.46
C PRO A 199 9.71 18.82 4.82
N THR A 200 9.45 19.45 5.96
CA THR A 200 8.08 19.75 6.39
C THR A 200 7.31 20.53 5.32
N GLY A 201 6.11 20.06 4.97
CA GLY A 201 5.24 20.66 3.96
C GLY A 201 5.64 20.37 2.50
N SER A 202 6.68 19.58 2.24
CA SER A 202 7.02 19.17 0.86
C SER A 202 6.19 17.99 0.36
N ALA A 203 5.62 17.19 1.28
CA ALA A 203 4.76 16.05 1.00
C ALA A 203 3.62 15.97 2.02
N GLU A 204 2.52 15.33 1.63
CA GLU A 204 1.32 15.10 2.45
C GLU A 204 0.96 13.61 2.49
N PRO A 205 0.33 13.11 3.57
CA PRO A 205 -0.10 11.72 3.65
C PRO A 205 -1.27 11.49 2.69
N VAL A 206 -1.19 10.43 1.88
CA VAL A 206 -2.22 10.09 0.89
C VAL A 206 -2.94 8.78 1.17
N HIS A 207 -2.31 7.85 1.88
CA HIS A 207 -2.92 6.54 2.17
C HIS A 207 -2.32 5.87 3.41
N ASP A 208 -3.19 5.38 4.29
CA ASP A 208 -2.87 4.61 5.50
C ASP A 208 -2.96 3.09 5.27
N GLY A 209 -2.65 2.28 6.29
CA GLY A 209 -2.76 0.82 6.19
C GLY A 209 -1.82 0.18 5.17
N ILE A 210 -0.83 0.91 4.67
CA ILE A 210 0.17 0.41 3.75
C ILE A 210 1.02 -0.61 4.50
N LEU A 211 1.15 -1.82 3.97
CA LEU A 211 2.09 -2.81 4.48
C LEU A 211 3.34 -2.85 3.61
N TRP A 212 3.14 -2.87 2.28
CA TRP A 212 4.23 -3.01 1.31
C TRP A 212 3.97 -2.17 0.05
N VAL A 213 5.01 -1.49 -0.41
CA VAL A 213 5.07 -0.89 -1.73
C VAL A 213 6.37 -1.38 -2.36
N GLU A 214 6.31 -1.73 -3.63
CA GLU A 214 7.50 -2.10 -4.40
C GLU A 214 7.28 -1.77 -5.86
N LEU A 215 8.28 -1.14 -6.45
CA LEU A 215 8.36 -0.96 -7.89
C LEU A 215 9.43 -1.89 -8.43
N LEU A 216 9.02 -2.79 -9.31
CA LEU A 216 9.94 -3.62 -10.06
C LEU A 216 10.17 -2.99 -11.43
N CYS A 217 11.42 -2.79 -11.79
CA CYS A 217 11.84 -2.16 -13.02
C CYS A 217 12.45 -3.18 -13.97
N ALA A 218 11.91 -3.28 -15.18
CA ALA A 218 12.42 -4.14 -16.22
C ALA A 218 13.18 -3.30 -17.24
N GLY A 219 14.49 -3.54 -17.37
CA GLY A 219 15.30 -2.93 -18.43
C GLY A 219 15.27 -3.75 -19.73
N ARG A 220 16.23 -3.47 -20.63
CA ARG A 220 16.34 -4.17 -21.92
C ARG A 220 16.64 -5.67 -21.74
N GLY A 221 17.56 -6.00 -20.85
CA GLY A 221 17.97 -7.39 -20.59
C GLY A 221 16.91 -8.24 -19.89
N THR A 222 15.97 -7.61 -19.17
CA THR A 222 15.00 -8.30 -18.32
C THR A 222 14.07 -9.23 -19.12
N ARG A 223 13.98 -10.49 -18.66
CA ARG A 223 13.20 -11.57 -19.28
C ARG A 223 11.86 -11.78 -18.56
N LEU A 224 10.84 -11.06 -19.01
CA LEU A 224 9.49 -11.11 -18.44
C LEU A 224 8.70 -12.38 -18.80
N ASP A 225 9.17 -13.18 -19.77
CA ASP A 225 8.59 -14.49 -20.10
C ASP A 225 8.68 -15.49 -18.93
N ARG A 226 9.58 -15.24 -17.97
CA ARG A 226 9.78 -16.04 -16.75
C ARG A 226 9.16 -15.40 -15.51
N GLY A 227 8.34 -14.38 -15.69
CA GLY A 227 7.81 -13.53 -14.62
C GLY A 227 8.81 -12.46 -14.15
N TRP A 228 8.40 -11.68 -13.16
CA TRP A 228 9.21 -10.60 -12.58
C TRP A 228 10.14 -11.16 -11.50
N ARG A 229 11.21 -11.84 -11.93
CA ARG A 229 12.25 -12.32 -11.02
C ARG A 229 13.17 -11.18 -10.63
N VAL A 230 13.49 -11.06 -9.35
CA VAL A 230 14.51 -10.12 -8.86
C VAL A 230 15.79 -10.91 -8.63
N GLY A 231 16.92 -10.32 -9.02
CA GLY A 231 18.22 -10.95 -8.91
C GLY A 231 19.33 -10.00 -9.36
N THR A 232 20.53 -10.53 -9.48
CA THR A 232 21.74 -9.77 -9.79
C THR A 232 22.15 -9.88 -11.26
N THR A 233 21.37 -10.59 -12.08
CA THR A 233 21.68 -10.75 -13.50
C THR A 233 20.96 -9.71 -14.35
N PRO A 234 21.47 -9.39 -15.56
CA PRO A 234 20.74 -8.52 -16.48
C PRO A 234 19.39 -9.06 -16.95
N GLN A 235 19.08 -10.35 -16.69
CA GLN A 235 17.79 -10.95 -17.05
C GLN A 235 16.72 -10.74 -15.99
N ASP A 236 17.11 -10.30 -14.80
CA ASP A 236 16.22 -10.05 -13.68
C ASP A 236 15.68 -8.61 -13.71
N ALA A 237 14.62 -8.36 -12.95
CA ALA A 237 14.08 -7.03 -12.69
C ALA A 237 14.82 -6.41 -11.49
N ALA A 238 14.93 -5.09 -11.49
CA ALA A 238 15.53 -4.32 -10.41
C ALA A 238 14.47 -3.78 -9.44
N ARG A 239 14.84 -3.65 -8.16
CA ARG A 239 14.01 -3.01 -7.11
C ARG A 239 14.30 -1.52 -6.95
N ALA A 240 15.45 -1.08 -7.44
CA ALA A 240 15.89 0.30 -7.48
C ALA A 240 16.26 0.68 -8.90
N TRP A 241 16.20 1.97 -9.20
CA TRP A 241 16.49 2.50 -10.52
C TRP A 241 16.99 3.93 -10.42
N ASP A 242 18.09 4.25 -11.08
CA ASP A 242 18.59 5.62 -11.22
C ASP A 242 18.69 5.91 -12.71
N ALA A 243 17.76 6.69 -13.27
CA ALA A 243 17.71 6.92 -14.71
C ALA A 243 18.96 7.63 -15.27
N HIS A 244 19.73 8.34 -14.46
CA HIS A 244 20.98 8.97 -14.88
C HIS A 244 22.19 8.07 -14.64
N GLY A 245 22.05 7.00 -13.86
CA GLY A 245 23.16 6.12 -13.49
C GLY A 245 24.28 6.88 -12.76
N GLY A 246 23.93 7.96 -12.06
CA GLY A 246 24.85 8.91 -11.43
C GLY A 246 25.40 8.44 -10.10
N GLY A 247 25.12 7.19 -9.68
CA GLY A 247 25.54 6.66 -8.39
C GLY A 247 24.68 7.15 -7.23
N ARG A 248 23.43 7.56 -7.48
CA ARG A 248 22.50 8.06 -6.45
C ARG A 248 21.91 6.96 -5.57
N LEU A 249 22.16 5.70 -5.92
CA LEU A 249 21.71 4.54 -5.16
C LEU A 249 22.76 4.15 -4.11
N ASP A 250 22.40 4.25 -2.84
CA ASP A 250 23.28 3.83 -1.74
C ASP A 250 23.11 2.33 -1.45
N THR A 251 24.06 1.53 -1.95
CA THR A 251 24.08 0.07 -1.71
C THR A 251 24.56 -0.33 -0.32
N ALA A 252 25.24 0.58 0.40
CA ALA A 252 25.62 0.35 1.79
C ALA A 252 24.41 0.44 2.72
N LEU A 253 23.42 1.25 2.35
CA LEU A 253 22.18 1.41 3.09
C LEU A 253 21.31 0.15 3.04
N HIS A 254 21.06 -0.40 1.84
CA HIS A 254 20.29 -1.64 1.69
C HIS A 254 20.58 -2.36 0.36
N PRO A 255 20.61 -3.71 0.33
CA PRO A 255 20.84 -4.48 -0.91
C PRO A 255 19.84 -4.23 -2.04
N PHE A 256 18.64 -3.70 -1.72
CA PHE A 256 17.65 -3.33 -2.74
C PHE A 256 18.05 -2.14 -3.59
N ASN A 257 19.00 -1.32 -3.12
CA ASN A 257 19.59 -0.22 -3.87
C ASN A 257 20.66 -0.69 -4.86
N ALA A 258 20.84 -2.00 -5.05
CA ALA A 258 21.73 -2.52 -6.07
C ALA A 258 21.33 -1.98 -7.46
N PRO A 259 22.27 -1.34 -8.20
CA PRO A 259 21.98 -0.78 -9.51
C PRO A 259 21.66 -1.90 -10.52
N TYR A 260 20.84 -1.57 -11.51
CA TYR A 260 20.48 -2.53 -12.55
C TYR A 260 21.65 -2.77 -13.52
N MET A 261 22.19 -3.99 -13.53
CA MET A 261 23.35 -4.37 -14.34
C MET A 261 23.12 -4.24 -15.86
N GLY A 262 21.87 -4.31 -16.32
CA GLY A 262 21.52 -4.16 -17.73
C GLY A 262 21.25 -2.71 -18.15
N GLN A 263 21.51 -1.73 -17.28
CA GLN A 263 21.34 -0.33 -17.58
C GLN A 263 22.48 0.12 -18.50
N GLY A 264 22.14 0.76 -19.62
CA GLY A 264 23.14 1.29 -20.55
C GLY A 264 23.96 2.43 -19.94
N THR A 265 24.86 3.00 -20.73
CA THR A 265 25.60 4.20 -20.33
C THR A 265 24.73 5.45 -20.52
N TYR A 266 24.67 6.31 -19.51
CA TYR A 266 24.01 7.61 -19.61
C TYR A 266 24.74 8.52 -20.60
N ARG A 267 23.97 9.19 -21.47
CA ARG A 267 24.50 10.07 -22.55
C ARG A 267 23.74 11.40 -22.65
N GLY A 268 23.31 11.93 -21.51
CA GLY A 268 22.54 13.19 -21.44
C GLY A 268 21.03 13.02 -21.50
N GLU A 269 20.52 11.81 -21.75
CA GLU A 269 19.09 11.50 -21.66
C GLU A 269 18.83 10.43 -20.57
N PRO A 270 17.75 10.55 -19.79
CA PRO A 270 17.39 9.58 -18.75
C PRO A 270 17.11 8.20 -19.35
N LEU A 271 17.73 7.18 -18.76
CA LEU A 271 17.58 5.78 -19.10
C LEU A 271 16.40 5.19 -18.32
N PHE A 272 15.19 5.35 -18.82
CA PHE A 272 13.99 4.80 -18.17
C PHE A 272 13.92 3.26 -18.27
N PRO A 273 13.27 2.59 -17.31
CA PRO A 273 12.95 1.18 -17.46
C PRO A 273 11.93 1.00 -18.59
N ARG A 274 11.96 -0.14 -19.27
CA ARG A 274 11.00 -0.48 -20.33
C ARG A 274 9.59 -0.67 -19.78
N ARG A 275 9.50 -1.26 -18.60
CA ARG A 275 8.26 -1.53 -17.88
C ARG A 275 8.48 -1.40 -16.40
N VAL A 276 7.42 -1.05 -15.70
CA VAL A 276 7.39 -1.02 -14.25
C VAL A 276 6.19 -1.83 -13.77
N ARG A 277 6.40 -2.69 -12.76
CA ARG A 277 5.34 -3.34 -12.01
C ARG A 277 5.27 -2.70 -10.63
N LEU A 278 4.13 -2.12 -10.30
CA LEU A 278 3.80 -1.71 -8.94
C LEU A 278 3.19 -2.90 -8.21
N VAL A 279 3.78 -3.25 -7.07
CA VAL A 279 3.24 -4.20 -6.09
C VAL A 279 2.84 -3.40 -4.87
N LEU A 280 1.56 -3.45 -4.52
CA LEU A 280 1.00 -2.76 -3.37
C LEU A 280 0.34 -3.80 -2.46
N GLU A 281 0.64 -3.77 -1.17
CA GLU A 281 -0.05 -4.56 -0.16
C GLU A 281 -0.60 -3.64 0.91
N VAL A 282 -1.91 -3.73 1.13
CA VAL A 282 -2.64 -2.85 2.05
C VAL A 282 -3.51 -3.68 2.98
N GLU A 283 -3.47 -3.36 4.26
CA GLU A 283 -4.36 -3.92 5.27
C GLU A 283 -5.68 -3.14 5.31
N GLY A 284 -6.81 -3.87 5.34
CA GLY A 284 -8.11 -3.23 5.50
C GLY A 284 -8.36 -2.79 6.95
N PRO A 285 -9.12 -1.71 7.22
CA PRO A 285 -9.42 -1.26 8.58
C PRO A 285 -10.09 -2.31 9.48
N SER A 286 -10.88 -3.21 8.90
CA SER A 286 -11.50 -4.34 9.62
C SER A 286 -10.50 -5.43 9.99
N ASP A 287 -9.44 -5.57 9.21
CA ASP A 287 -8.42 -6.62 9.37
C ASP A 287 -7.36 -6.15 10.37
N ALA A 288 -7.02 -4.86 10.36
CA ALA A 288 -6.20 -4.20 11.39
C ALA A 288 -6.75 -4.42 12.82
N LYS A 289 -8.09 -4.41 12.99
CA LYS A 289 -8.75 -4.68 14.27
C LYS A 289 -8.78 -6.16 14.68
N ARG A 290 -8.45 -7.07 13.76
CA ARG A 290 -8.57 -8.53 13.91
C ARG A 290 -7.26 -9.23 13.54
N ARG A 291 -6.14 -8.63 13.92
CA ARG A 291 -4.82 -9.23 13.75
C ARG A 291 -4.67 -10.43 14.68
N ALA A 292 -4.14 -11.53 14.17
CA ALA A 292 -3.57 -12.56 15.02
C ALA A 292 -2.34 -12.00 15.76
N ALA A 293 -1.88 -12.66 16.81
CA ALA A 293 -0.69 -12.22 17.54
C ALA A 293 0.14 -13.39 18.03
N LEU A 294 1.41 -13.16 18.31
CA LEU A 294 2.25 -14.16 18.96
C LEU A 294 1.71 -14.51 20.36
N ALA A 295 1.58 -15.80 20.65
CA ALA A 295 1.23 -16.31 21.96
C ALA A 295 2.47 -16.54 22.85
N GLU A 296 3.63 -16.76 22.23
CA GLU A 296 4.92 -17.02 22.89
C GLU A 296 6.00 -16.13 22.26
N PRO A 297 7.08 -15.80 22.98
CA PRO A 297 8.20 -15.09 22.38
C PRO A 297 8.87 -15.96 21.31
N LEU A 298 9.44 -15.31 20.30
CA LEU A 298 10.10 -15.96 19.17
C LEU A 298 11.57 -15.57 19.14
N THR A 299 12.50 -16.53 19.05
CA THR A 299 13.94 -16.26 18.88
C THR A 299 14.30 -16.10 17.39
N PRO A 300 15.42 -15.46 17.01
CA PRO A 300 15.84 -15.28 15.61
C PRO A 300 15.96 -16.58 14.79
N GLU A 301 16.32 -17.69 15.42
CA GLU A 301 16.54 -18.99 14.76
C GLU A 301 15.26 -19.83 14.63
N ALA A 302 14.17 -19.41 15.29
CA ALA A 302 12.93 -20.16 15.32
C ALA A 302 12.30 -20.25 13.92
N ILE A 303 11.86 -21.45 13.55
CA ILE A 303 11.17 -21.72 12.27
C ILE A 303 9.66 -21.98 12.46
N GLU A 304 9.20 -21.96 13.71
CA GLU A 304 7.81 -22.12 14.10
C GLU A 304 7.45 -21.05 15.13
N MET A 305 6.24 -20.49 15.02
CA MET A 305 5.69 -19.53 15.97
C MET A 305 4.40 -20.06 16.57
N VAL A 306 4.15 -19.75 17.85
CA VAL A 306 2.87 -20.05 18.50
C VAL A 306 1.96 -18.83 18.37
N VAL A 307 0.78 -19.03 17.79
CA VAL A 307 -0.13 -17.94 17.42
C VAL A 307 -1.41 -17.98 18.25
N ARG A 308 -1.80 -16.82 18.77
CA ARG A 308 -3.11 -16.55 19.32
C ARG A 308 -4.10 -16.32 18.18
N ASP A 309 -5.26 -16.97 18.27
CA ASP A 309 -6.32 -16.91 17.25
C ASP A 309 -5.85 -17.37 15.85
N PRO A 310 -5.34 -18.61 15.71
CA PRO A 310 -4.80 -19.12 14.44
C PRO A 310 -5.82 -19.15 13.30
N GLN A 311 -7.12 -19.11 13.61
CA GLN A 311 -8.20 -18.96 12.63
C GLN A 311 -8.18 -17.63 11.86
N LEU A 312 -7.44 -16.63 12.35
CA LEU A 312 -7.27 -15.32 11.70
C LEU A 312 -6.04 -15.28 10.78
N LEU A 313 -5.20 -16.32 10.80
CA LEU A 313 -4.02 -16.38 9.94
C LEU A 313 -4.40 -16.55 8.47
N PRO A 314 -3.61 -15.97 7.54
CA PRO A 314 -3.80 -16.21 6.13
C PRO A 314 -3.37 -17.64 5.72
N PRO A 315 -3.76 -18.08 4.52
CA PRO A 315 -3.30 -19.36 3.96
C PRO A 315 -1.78 -19.44 3.82
N ALA A 316 -1.28 -20.68 3.71
CA ALA A 316 0.12 -20.95 3.37
C ALA A 316 0.55 -20.23 2.08
N GLY A 317 1.81 -19.80 2.04
CA GLY A 317 2.42 -19.00 0.99
C GLY A 317 2.29 -17.49 1.19
N THR A 318 1.45 -17.04 2.12
CA THR A 318 1.21 -15.60 2.37
C THR A 318 2.32 -14.98 3.21
N LEU A 319 2.71 -13.76 2.85
CA LEU A 319 3.63 -12.94 3.64
C LEU A 319 2.85 -12.22 4.74
N VAL A 320 3.45 -12.15 5.92
CA VAL A 320 2.91 -11.54 7.11
C VAL A 320 4.01 -10.67 7.72
N LEU A 321 3.65 -9.45 8.08
CA LEU A 321 4.51 -8.54 8.82
C LEU A 321 4.33 -8.80 10.31
N MET A 322 5.42 -9.07 11.00
CA MET A 322 5.49 -9.34 12.44
C MET A 322 6.49 -8.36 13.04
N GLY A 323 5.99 -7.32 13.72
CA GLY A 323 6.82 -6.16 14.06
C GLY A 323 7.37 -5.53 12.78
N GLU A 324 8.69 -5.46 12.66
CA GLU A 324 9.38 -4.99 11.43
C GLU A 324 9.70 -6.11 10.43
N GLU A 325 9.54 -7.38 10.82
CA GLU A 325 10.03 -8.50 10.03
C GLU A 325 8.94 -9.09 9.13
N TRP A 326 9.29 -9.27 7.87
CA TRP A 326 8.46 -10.03 6.95
C TRP A 326 8.76 -11.52 7.06
N VAL A 327 7.73 -12.29 7.38
CA VAL A 327 7.77 -13.75 7.41
C VAL A 327 6.77 -14.33 6.42
N LYS A 328 7.05 -15.49 5.85
CA LYS A 328 6.12 -16.22 4.99
C LYS A 328 5.56 -17.39 5.75
N ILE A 329 4.24 -17.53 5.78
CA ILE A 329 3.58 -18.68 6.38
C ILE A 329 3.74 -19.90 5.47
N SER A 330 4.40 -20.95 5.94
CA SER A 330 4.51 -22.21 5.20
C SER A 330 3.41 -23.19 5.59
N GLN A 331 3.01 -23.20 6.87
CA GLN A 331 1.95 -24.08 7.37
C GLN A 331 1.18 -23.38 8.51
N PRO A 332 -0.05 -22.87 8.27
CA PRO A 332 -0.82 -22.17 9.30
C PRO A 332 -1.40 -23.13 10.35
N GLY A 333 -1.47 -22.66 11.60
CA GLY A 333 -2.06 -23.38 12.73
C GLY A 333 -1.68 -22.74 14.07
N THR A 334 -2.06 -23.34 15.20
CA THR A 334 -1.64 -22.84 16.52
C THR A 334 -0.11 -22.79 16.63
N ARG A 335 0.57 -23.84 16.14
CA ARG A 335 1.99 -23.80 15.82
C ARG A 335 2.13 -23.62 14.32
N THR A 336 2.50 -22.41 13.91
CA THR A 336 2.63 -22.05 12.51
C THR A 336 4.09 -22.14 12.08
N ARG A 337 4.36 -22.88 11.00
CA ARG A 337 5.68 -22.91 10.38
C ARG A 337 5.87 -21.70 9.49
N ILE A 338 7.04 -21.07 9.58
CA ILE A 338 7.38 -19.83 8.88
C ILE A 338 8.73 -19.92 8.17
N GLU A 339 8.86 -19.18 7.06
CA GLU A 339 10.14 -18.80 6.46
C GLU A 339 10.39 -17.33 6.81
N ARG A 340 11.53 -17.06 7.45
CA ARG A 340 11.88 -15.74 7.99
C ARG A 340 12.65 -14.87 7.00
N ALA A 341 12.93 -13.62 7.38
CA ALA A 341 13.79 -12.71 6.60
C ALA A 341 13.32 -12.49 5.16
N GLN A 342 12.01 -12.32 4.97
CA GLN A 342 11.45 -12.04 3.66
C GLN A 342 11.55 -10.53 3.35
N ARG A 343 11.40 -10.15 2.09
CA ARG A 343 11.35 -8.74 1.65
C ARG A 343 12.51 -7.86 2.18
N GLY A 344 13.71 -8.43 2.33
CA GLY A 344 14.91 -7.70 2.74
C GLY A 344 15.03 -7.47 4.25
N THR A 345 14.08 -7.97 5.05
CA THR A 345 14.17 -7.92 6.52
C THR A 345 15.11 -9.00 7.05
N ALA A 346 15.51 -8.90 8.32
CA ALA A 346 16.35 -9.89 9.01
C ALA A 346 15.57 -10.61 10.12
N PRO A 347 15.94 -11.86 10.49
CA PRO A 347 15.32 -12.56 11.62
C PRO A 347 15.65 -11.87 12.94
N ARG A 348 14.64 -11.61 13.78
CA ARG A 348 14.78 -10.91 15.06
C ARG A 348 14.06 -11.59 16.23
N PRO A 349 14.40 -11.29 17.49
CA PRO A 349 13.56 -11.73 18.59
C PRO A 349 12.22 -10.98 18.55
N HIS A 350 11.11 -11.67 18.83
CA HIS A 350 9.78 -11.05 18.94
C HIS A 350 9.15 -11.37 20.29
N ARG A 351 8.43 -10.39 20.85
CA ARG A 351 7.74 -10.53 22.14
C ARG A 351 6.37 -11.19 22.00
N VAL A 352 5.85 -11.70 23.11
CA VAL A 352 4.46 -12.12 23.21
C VAL A 352 3.56 -10.93 22.86
N GLY A 353 2.50 -11.19 22.08
CA GLY A 353 1.54 -10.17 21.68
C GLY A 353 1.94 -9.36 20.46
N THR A 354 3.12 -9.58 19.86
CA THR A 354 3.47 -8.95 18.57
C THR A 354 2.39 -9.28 17.54
N PRO A 355 1.76 -8.26 16.92
CA PRO A 355 0.70 -8.48 15.95
C PRO A 355 1.24 -9.07 14.65
N LEU A 356 0.42 -9.87 13.99
CA LEU A 356 0.66 -10.46 12.69
C LEU A 356 -0.23 -9.74 11.66
N GLN A 357 0.37 -8.85 10.89
CA GLN A 357 -0.32 -8.03 9.90
C GLN A 357 -0.21 -8.66 8.52
N TYR A 358 -1.29 -8.70 7.76
CA TYR A 358 -1.26 -9.12 6.36
C TYR A 358 -2.34 -8.41 5.58
N GLY A 359 -2.07 -8.17 4.30
CA GLY A 359 -2.92 -7.34 3.48
C GLY A 359 -3.37 -8.03 2.21
N ARG A 360 -4.15 -7.28 1.44
CA ARG A 360 -4.46 -7.65 0.07
C ARG A 360 -3.36 -7.12 -0.82
N ARG A 361 -2.78 -8.03 -1.61
CA ARG A 361 -1.75 -7.72 -2.61
C ARG A 361 -2.39 -7.40 -3.95
N PHE A 362 -1.96 -6.28 -4.53
CA PHE A 362 -2.33 -5.81 -5.86
C PHE A 362 -1.07 -5.66 -6.69
N GLU A 363 -1.14 -6.10 -7.95
CA GLU A 363 -0.06 -5.97 -8.91
C GLU A 363 -0.59 -5.35 -10.18
N ARG A 364 0.03 -4.26 -10.63
CA ARG A 364 -0.29 -3.63 -11.91
C ARG A 364 0.99 -3.23 -12.62
N GLU A 365 0.94 -3.24 -13.94
CA GLU A 365 2.07 -2.95 -14.80
C GLU A 365 1.79 -1.77 -15.70
N VAL A 366 2.81 -0.96 -15.94
CA VAL A 366 2.81 0.10 -16.95
C VAL A 366 4.01 -0.09 -17.86
N ARG A 367 3.81 0.18 -19.16
CA ARG A 367 4.93 0.31 -20.10
C ARG A 367 5.36 1.75 -20.08
N ILE A 368 6.65 2.02 -20.00
CA ILE A 368 7.14 3.40 -20.05
C ILE A 368 7.32 3.79 -21.52
N PRO A 369 6.52 4.74 -22.07
CA PRO A 369 6.56 5.05 -23.50
C PRO A 369 7.90 5.61 -23.96
N LEU A 370 8.63 6.26 -23.04
CA LEU A 370 9.92 6.90 -23.30
C LEU A 370 11.09 5.93 -23.35
N PHE A 371 10.87 4.64 -23.15
CA PHE A 371 11.91 3.65 -23.34
C PHE A 371 12.32 3.58 -24.82
N ARG A 372 13.59 3.89 -25.11
CA ARG A 372 14.15 3.81 -26.47
C ARG A 372 14.87 2.47 -26.66
N GLU A 373 14.39 1.66 -27.61
CA GLU A 373 15.10 0.45 -28.06
C GLU A 373 16.30 0.77 -28.97
N ASP A 374 16.29 1.96 -29.58
CA ASP A 374 17.24 2.39 -30.60
C ASP A 374 18.55 2.93 -30.00
N TRP A 375 19.43 2.01 -29.63
CA TRP A 375 20.86 2.27 -29.55
C TRP A 375 21.58 1.41 -30.57
N ARG A 376 21.70 1.94 -31.79
CA ARG A 376 22.62 1.41 -32.79
C ARG A 376 24.04 1.74 -32.32
N SER A 377 24.77 0.72 -31.90
CA SER A 377 26.23 0.63 -32.08
C SER A 377 26.48 -0.24 -33.29
#